data_AF-A0A938GKM2-F1
#
_entry.id   AF-A0A938GKM2-F1
#
_cell.length_a   1.000
_cell.length_b   1.000
_cell.length_c   1.000
_cell.angle_alpha   90.00
_cell.angle_beta   90.00
_cell.angle_gamma   90.00
#
_symmetry.space_group_name_H-M   'P 1'
#
loop_
_entity.id
_entity.type
_entity.pdbx_description
1 polymer ?
#
loop_
_entity_poly.entity_id
_entity_poly.type
_entity_poly.pdbx_seq_one_letter_code
_entity_poly.pdbx_strand_id
1 'polypeptide(L)'
;METLSVSGGYNPEYQSRMQSLMLDRREVLTRYLGDNWEQEDRLPSLANHAVALTGPVLGAMPLDIYIGVQEICARSVSRHQDYLMGRFNEGQSTSQVELARLRDMTRKDLSVILDRPQLEEFLLRFSHNSSKLRQDLRGMGIGPEEFRKIFRATDQIDHQIQLEYGGEEALGARQREQLTRQRDQALSEVLGQERYAQLILSRDPMYRQAQLMVMQSGAPETSTQPLFELYKQSQARRNQVQANATMTADQKQSALIQINQDHQREQRRLLAPKPTSP
;
A
#
# COMPACT_ATOMS: atom_id res chain seq x y z
N MET A 1 11.97 21.69 -25.36
CA MET A 1 10.73 21.17 -24.74
C MET A 1 10.55 19.75 -25.24
N GLU A 2 11.13 18.78 -24.55
CA GLU A 2 10.81 17.37 -24.77
C GLU A 2 10.58 16.72 -23.40
N THR A 3 9.34 16.33 -23.19
CA THR A 3 8.82 15.66 -22.01
C THR A 3 9.16 14.17 -22.10
N LEU A 4 10.03 13.70 -21.20
CA LEU A 4 10.21 12.27 -20.93
C LEU A 4 8.99 11.76 -20.15
N SER A 5 8.04 11.16 -20.87
CA SER A 5 6.97 10.35 -20.31
C SER A 5 7.52 8.97 -19.98
N VAL A 6 7.59 8.66 -18.69
CA VAL A 6 7.83 7.31 -18.16
C VAL A 6 6.54 6.52 -18.39
N SER A 7 6.42 5.82 -19.52
CA SER A 7 5.34 4.87 -19.75
C SER A 7 5.74 3.50 -19.20
N GLY A 8 4.85 2.90 -18.41
CA GLY A 8 4.96 1.51 -17.99
C GLY A 8 5.12 0.62 -19.21
N GLY A 9 6.16 -0.22 -19.19
CA GLY A 9 6.63 -0.98 -20.34
C GLY A 9 5.54 -1.84 -20.99
N TYR A 10 5.00 -1.33 -22.09
CA TYR A 10 4.30 -2.12 -23.09
C TYR A 10 5.34 -2.99 -23.80
N ASN A 11 5.40 -4.28 -23.48
CA ASN A 11 6.25 -5.23 -24.22
C ASN A 11 5.38 -5.93 -25.29
N PRO A 12 5.43 -5.49 -26.56
CA PRO A 12 4.60 -6.04 -27.64
C PRO A 12 4.91 -7.51 -27.93
N GLU A 13 6.15 -7.96 -27.72
CA GLU A 13 6.53 -9.37 -27.93
C GLU A 13 5.90 -10.29 -26.88
N TYR A 14 5.74 -9.81 -25.64
CA TYR A 14 5.06 -10.56 -24.59
C TYR A 14 3.57 -10.73 -24.92
N GLN A 15 2.92 -9.66 -25.41
CA GLN A 15 1.51 -9.71 -25.82
C GLN A 15 1.30 -10.66 -27.00
N SER A 16 2.19 -10.60 -28.00
CA SER A 16 2.13 -11.51 -29.15
C SER A 16 2.33 -12.97 -28.75
N ARG A 17 3.30 -13.25 -27.86
CA ARG A 17 3.50 -14.60 -27.29
C ARG A 17 2.32 -15.07 -26.44
N MET A 18 1.68 -14.18 -25.70
CA MET A 18 0.48 -14.53 -24.93
C MET A 18 -0.70 -14.86 -25.85
N GLN A 19 -0.89 -14.10 -26.92
CA GLN A 19 -1.93 -14.36 -27.92
C GLN A 19 -1.72 -15.69 -28.63
N SER A 20 -0.48 -16.01 -29.05
CA SER A 20 -0.19 -17.30 -29.66
C SER A 20 -0.48 -18.45 -28.69
N LEU A 21 -0.08 -18.32 -27.42
CA LEU A 21 -0.35 -19.34 -26.41
C LEU A 21 -1.85 -19.56 -26.17
N MET A 22 -2.66 -18.49 -26.23
CA MET A 22 -4.12 -18.61 -26.11
C MET A 22 -4.75 -19.32 -27.31
N LEU A 23 -4.24 -19.07 -28.52
CA LEU A 23 -4.68 -19.76 -29.73
C LEU A 23 -4.30 -21.24 -29.67
N ASP A 24 -3.06 -21.55 -29.29
CA ASP A 24 -2.58 -22.92 -29.12
C ASP A 24 -3.41 -23.68 -28.07
N ARG A 25 -3.69 -23.02 -26.93
CA ARG A 25 -4.58 -23.58 -25.90
C ARG A 25 -5.95 -23.90 -26.47
N ARG A 26 -6.56 -22.97 -27.21
CA ARG A 26 -7.88 -23.16 -27.80
C ARG A 26 -7.87 -24.34 -28.77
N GLU A 27 -6.86 -24.42 -29.64
CA GLU A 27 -6.72 -25.51 -30.60
C GLU A 27 -6.59 -26.87 -29.89
N VAL A 28 -5.77 -26.94 -28.86
CA VAL A 28 -5.59 -28.16 -28.05
C VAL A 28 -6.90 -28.55 -27.37
N LEU A 29 -7.60 -27.61 -26.74
CA LEU A 29 -8.86 -27.89 -26.05
C LEU A 29 -9.94 -28.33 -27.02
N THR A 30 -10.07 -27.67 -28.18
CA THR A 30 -10.99 -28.09 -29.24
C THR A 30 -10.67 -29.49 -29.75
N ARG A 31 -9.39 -29.84 -29.89
CA ARG A 31 -8.96 -31.18 -30.31
C ARG A 31 -9.35 -32.28 -29.32
N TYR A 32 -9.25 -32.02 -28.03
CA TYR A 32 -9.49 -33.04 -27.00
C TYR A 32 -10.93 -33.07 -26.47
N LEU A 33 -11.63 -31.94 -26.49
CA LEU A 33 -12.95 -31.77 -25.87
C LEU A 33 -14.07 -31.51 -26.89
N GLY A 34 -13.73 -31.36 -28.18
CA GLY A 34 -14.69 -31.12 -29.27
C GLY A 34 -15.12 -29.66 -29.39
N ASP A 35 -15.75 -29.28 -30.51
CA ASP A 35 -16.02 -27.88 -30.89
C ASP A 35 -16.94 -27.10 -29.92
N ASN A 36 -17.68 -27.81 -29.06
CA ASN A 36 -18.62 -27.22 -28.10
C ASN A 36 -18.06 -27.12 -26.67
N TRP A 37 -16.76 -27.41 -26.47
CA TRP A 37 -16.16 -27.38 -25.13
C TRP A 37 -16.29 -26.02 -24.44
N GLU A 38 -16.24 -24.90 -25.19
CA GLU A 38 -16.44 -23.55 -24.66
C GLU A 38 -17.88 -23.30 -24.17
N GLN A 39 -18.86 -24.06 -24.66
CA GLN A 39 -20.28 -23.96 -24.28
C GLN A 39 -20.66 -24.94 -23.16
N GLU A 40 -19.95 -26.07 -23.09
CA GLU A 40 -20.06 -27.07 -22.01
C GLU A 40 -19.24 -26.67 -20.77
N ASP A 41 -18.20 -25.84 -20.95
CA ASP A 41 -17.50 -25.09 -19.90
C ASP A 41 -18.40 -23.98 -19.34
N ARG A 42 -19.56 -24.38 -18.78
CA ARG A 42 -20.42 -23.53 -17.93
C ARG A 42 -19.83 -23.33 -16.54
N LEU A 43 -18.63 -23.84 -16.29
CA LEU A 43 -17.82 -23.40 -15.17
C LEU A 43 -17.31 -21.98 -15.49
N PRO A 44 -17.21 -21.08 -14.49
CA PRO A 44 -16.70 -19.74 -14.74
C PRO A 44 -15.35 -19.86 -15.45
N SER A 45 -15.31 -19.35 -16.69
CA SER A 45 -14.18 -19.51 -17.61
C SER A 45 -12.84 -19.49 -16.88
N LEU A 46 -12.06 -20.56 -17.03
CA LEU A 46 -10.64 -20.60 -16.66
C LEU A 46 -9.80 -19.54 -17.43
N ALA A 47 -10.40 -18.67 -18.25
CA ALA A 47 -9.72 -17.52 -18.84
C ALA A 47 -9.88 -16.24 -18.00
N ASN A 48 -10.90 -16.16 -17.13
CA ASN A 48 -11.16 -15.01 -16.27
C ASN A 48 -10.84 -15.34 -14.81
N HIS A 49 -9.55 -15.58 -14.53
CA HIS A 49 -9.09 -15.77 -13.16
C HIS A 49 -9.26 -14.48 -12.37
N ALA A 50 -9.91 -14.57 -11.20
CA ALA A 50 -10.02 -13.43 -10.29
C ALA A 50 -8.64 -13.01 -9.76
N VAL A 51 -7.71 -13.97 -9.64
CA VAL A 51 -6.34 -13.75 -9.19
C VAL A 51 -5.34 -14.64 -9.94
N ALA A 52 -4.14 -14.13 -10.21
CA ALA A 52 -3.07 -14.89 -10.86
C ALA A 52 -2.30 -15.76 -9.85
N LEU A 53 -2.71 -17.02 -9.69
CA LEU A 53 -2.08 -17.98 -8.78
C LEU A 53 -0.84 -18.61 -9.45
N THR A 54 0.33 -18.03 -9.18
CA THR A 54 1.59 -18.39 -9.86
C THR A 54 2.74 -18.62 -8.88
N GLY A 55 3.84 -19.20 -9.37
CA GLY A 55 5.06 -19.44 -8.60
C GLY A 55 5.04 -20.78 -7.85
N PRO A 56 6.07 -21.06 -7.03
CA PRO A 56 6.33 -22.41 -6.53
C PRO A 56 5.30 -22.92 -5.52
N VAL A 57 4.60 -22.02 -4.81
CA VAL A 57 3.59 -22.40 -3.80
C VAL A 57 2.19 -22.40 -4.42
N LEU A 58 1.74 -21.25 -4.93
CA LEU A 58 0.37 -21.11 -5.47
C LEU A 58 0.19 -21.71 -6.86
N GLY A 59 1.26 -21.82 -7.66
CA GLY A 59 1.21 -22.40 -9.00
C GLY A 59 1.35 -23.93 -9.02
N ALA A 60 1.80 -24.53 -7.92
CA ALA A 60 1.96 -25.99 -7.79
C ALA A 60 0.76 -26.67 -7.10
N MET A 61 -0.34 -25.93 -6.88
CA MET A 61 -1.51 -26.46 -6.18
C MET A 61 -2.30 -27.45 -7.05
N PRO A 62 -2.93 -28.47 -6.43
CA PRO A 62 -3.89 -29.34 -7.12
C PRO A 62 -5.02 -28.53 -7.80
N LEU A 63 -5.54 -29.05 -8.92
CA LEU A 63 -6.52 -28.35 -9.75
C LEU A 63 -7.84 -28.05 -9.01
N ASP A 64 -8.30 -28.97 -8.18
CA ASP A 64 -9.49 -28.80 -7.34
C ASP A 64 -9.31 -27.65 -6.34
N ILE A 65 -8.15 -27.57 -5.68
CA ILE A 65 -7.81 -26.47 -4.77
C ILE A 65 -7.70 -25.15 -5.54
N TYR A 66 -7.05 -25.17 -6.72
CA TYR A 66 -6.94 -24.01 -7.58
C TYR A 66 -8.31 -23.43 -7.96
N ILE A 67 -9.23 -24.28 -8.42
CA ILE A 67 -10.60 -23.90 -8.77
C ILE A 67 -11.32 -23.34 -7.53
N GLY A 68 -11.20 -24.01 -6.38
CA GLY A 68 -11.79 -23.55 -5.12
C GLY A 68 -11.32 -22.14 -4.72
N VAL A 69 -10.02 -21.85 -4.86
CA VAL A 69 -9.48 -20.51 -4.58
C VAL A 69 -10.07 -19.47 -5.54
N GLN A 70 -10.13 -19.79 -6.84
CA GLN A 70 -10.69 -18.87 -7.84
C GLN A 70 -12.16 -18.56 -7.56
N GLU A 71 -12.95 -19.56 -7.19
CA GLU A 71 -14.36 -19.38 -6.85
C GLU A 71 -14.53 -18.49 -5.59
N ILE A 72 -13.75 -18.74 -4.54
CA ILE A 72 -13.75 -17.90 -3.34
C ILE A 72 -13.38 -16.46 -3.68
N CYS A 73 -12.36 -16.24 -4.51
CA CYS A 73 -11.96 -14.91 -4.96
C CYS A 73 -13.05 -14.22 -5.78
N ALA A 74 -13.68 -14.94 -6.72
CA ALA A 74 -14.79 -14.41 -7.52
C ALA A 74 -15.96 -13.98 -6.63
N ARG A 75 -16.41 -14.84 -5.72
CA ARG A 75 -17.46 -14.51 -4.73
C ARG A 75 -17.05 -13.33 -3.85
N SER A 76 -15.79 -13.27 -3.42
CA SER A 76 -15.28 -12.15 -2.63
C SER A 76 -15.39 -10.82 -3.38
N VAL A 77 -15.06 -10.79 -4.67
CA VAL A 77 -15.18 -9.60 -5.52
C VAL A 77 -16.63 -9.19 -5.66
N SER A 78 -17.55 -10.13 -5.97
CA SER A 78 -18.99 -9.85 -6.04
C SER A 78 -19.52 -9.29 -4.72
N ARG A 79 -19.23 -9.93 -3.57
CA ARG A 79 -19.64 -9.44 -2.24
C ARG A 79 -19.18 -8.01 -1.98
N HIS A 80 -17.94 -7.67 -2.36
CA HIS A 80 -17.42 -6.29 -2.22
C HIS A 80 -18.13 -5.31 -3.15
N GLN A 81 -18.34 -5.67 -4.41
CA GLN A 81 -19.01 -4.82 -5.39
C GLN A 81 -20.48 -4.56 -5.00
N ASP A 82 -21.21 -5.60 -4.60
CA ASP A 82 -22.60 -5.50 -4.15
C ASP A 82 -22.73 -4.58 -2.94
N TYR A 83 -21.83 -4.72 -1.96
CA TYR A 83 -21.78 -3.83 -0.81
C TYR A 83 -21.54 -2.36 -1.21
N LEU A 84 -20.53 -2.10 -2.03
CA LEU A 84 -20.20 -0.74 -2.46
C LEU A 84 -21.32 -0.11 -3.30
N MET A 85 -21.90 -0.88 -4.22
CA MET A 85 -23.01 -0.45 -5.07
C MET A 85 -24.28 -0.17 -4.26
N GLY A 86 -24.60 -1.03 -3.30
CA GLY A 86 -25.73 -0.81 -2.38
C GLY A 86 -25.58 0.49 -1.60
N ARG A 87 -24.41 0.73 -0.99
CA ARG A 87 -24.14 1.98 -0.26
C ARG A 87 -24.20 3.22 -1.16
N PHE A 88 -23.67 3.12 -2.38
CA PHE A 88 -23.73 4.20 -3.36
C PHE A 88 -25.18 4.53 -3.75
N ASN A 89 -26.00 3.53 -4.07
CA ASN A 89 -27.39 3.70 -4.46
C ASN A 89 -28.26 4.29 -3.32
N GLU A 90 -27.92 4.00 -2.07
CA GLU A 90 -28.58 4.54 -0.89
C GLU A 90 -28.03 5.91 -0.45
N GLY A 91 -27.00 6.45 -1.14
CA GLY A 91 -26.34 7.71 -0.76
C GLY A 91 -25.61 7.65 0.58
N GLN A 92 -25.23 6.45 1.03
CA GLN A 92 -24.61 6.23 2.33
C GLN A 92 -23.08 6.08 2.23
N SER A 93 -22.36 6.51 3.26
CA SER A 93 -20.90 6.33 3.34
C SER A 93 -20.50 4.86 3.49
N THR A 94 -19.33 4.46 3.03
CA THR A 94 -18.83 3.10 3.22
C THR A 94 -18.30 2.89 4.64
N SER A 95 -18.61 1.73 5.23
CA SER A 95 -18.10 1.34 6.55
C SER A 95 -16.83 0.51 6.39
N GLN A 96 -15.75 0.94 7.01
CA GLN A 96 -14.49 0.19 7.02
C GLN A 96 -14.60 -1.10 7.83
N VAL A 97 -15.46 -1.16 8.86
CA VAL A 97 -15.71 -2.41 9.62
C VAL A 97 -16.32 -3.45 8.70
N GLU A 98 -17.33 -3.08 7.92
CA GLU A 98 -18.01 -4.02 7.02
C GLU A 98 -17.05 -4.50 5.93
N LEU A 99 -16.25 -3.60 5.36
CA LEU A 99 -15.20 -3.99 4.42
C LEU A 99 -14.17 -4.94 5.06
N ALA A 100 -13.80 -4.73 6.32
CA ALA A 100 -12.93 -5.65 7.06
C ALA A 100 -13.58 -7.02 7.27
N ARG A 101 -14.87 -7.07 7.62
CA ARG A 101 -15.61 -8.33 7.76
C ARG A 101 -15.71 -9.08 6.44
N LEU A 102 -15.97 -8.40 5.33
CA LEU A 102 -15.98 -9.04 4.00
C LEU A 102 -14.62 -9.66 3.66
N ARG A 103 -13.51 -9.00 4.03
CA ARG A 103 -12.16 -9.56 3.87
C ARG A 103 -11.91 -10.75 4.80
N ASP A 104 -12.36 -10.69 6.05
CA ASP A 104 -12.24 -11.79 7.01
C ASP A 104 -13.03 -13.03 6.57
N MET A 105 -14.25 -12.84 6.04
CA MET A 105 -15.02 -13.93 5.44
C MET A 105 -14.21 -14.62 4.33
N THR A 106 -13.62 -13.85 3.42
CA THR A 106 -12.76 -14.41 2.36
C THR A 106 -11.53 -15.10 2.93
N ARG A 107 -10.88 -14.53 3.95
CA ARG A 107 -9.73 -15.16 4.62
C ARG A 107 -10.11 -16.50 5.27
N LYS A 108 -11.27 -16.57 5.92
CA LYS A 108 -11.81 -17.80 6.53
C LYS A 108 -12.14 -18.84 5.47
N ASP A 109 -12.84 -18.45 4.40
CA ASP A 109 -13.16 -19.33 3.27
C ASP A 109 -11.86 -19.94 2.69
N LEU A 110 -10.83 -19.12 2.47
CA LEU A 110 -9.52 -19.59 1.97
C LEU A 110 -8.82 -20.52 2.96
N SER A 111 -8.91 -20.27 4.26
CA SER A 111 -8.25 -21.10 5.29
C SER A 111 -8.81 -22.52 5.39
N VAL A 112 -9.98 -22.78 4.82
CA VAL A 112 -10.58 -24.12 4.75
C VAL A 112 -9.91 -24.99 3.68
N ILE A 113 -9.48 -24.37 2.57
CA ILE A 113 -8.95 -25.11 1.40
C ILE A 113 -7.44 -24.97 1.22
N LEU A 114 -6.85 -23.88 1.73
CA LEU A 114 -5.42 -23.64 1.66
C LEU A 114 -4.73 -24.14 2.93
N ASP A 115 -3.61 -24.82 2.75
CA ASP A 115 -2.72 -25.09 3.87
C ASP A 115 -2.04 -23.79 4.36
N ARG A 116 -1.31 -23.89 5.48
CA ARG A 116 -0.69 -22.72 6.11
C ARG A 116 0.32 -22.01 5.18
N PRO A 117 1.28 -22.70 4.52
CA PRO A 117 2.17 -22.07 3.55
C PRO A 117 1.45 -21.41 2.37
N GLN A 118 0.42 -22.05 1.82
CA GLN A 118 -0.35 -21.52 0.69
C GLN A 118 -1.16 -20.29 1.10
N LEU A 119 -1.84 -20.33 2.26
CA LEU A 119 -2.59 -19.20 2.77
C LEU A 119 -1.67 -18.00 3.02
N GLU A 120 -0.49 -18.23 3.60
CA GLU A 120 0.48 -17.15 3.81
C GLU A 120 0.94 -16.53 2.49
N GLU A 121 1.34 -17.34 1.50
CA GLU A 121 1.77 -16.82 0.20
C GLU A 121 0.62 -16.10 -0.54
N PHE A 122 -0.62 -16.60 -0.40
CA PHE A 122 -1.80 -15.92 -0.92
C PHE A 122 -1.97 -14.54 -0.26
N LEU A 123 -1.94 -14.48 1.07
CA LEU A 123 -2.10 -13.23 1.81
C LEU A 123 -0.95 -12.25 1.54
N LEU A 124 0.28 -12.72 1.42
CA LEU A 124 1.43 -11.92 1.05
C LEU A 124 1.23 -11.22 -0.30
N ARG A 125 0.55 -11.85 -1.25
CA ARG A 125 0.32 -11.26 -2.57
C ARG A 125 -0.92 -10.39 -2.60
N PHE A 126 -2.05 -10.91 -2.13
CA PHE A 126 -3.37 -10.38 -2.45
C PHE A 126 -4.09 -9.71 -1.27
N SER A 127 -3.59 -9.81 -0.03
CA SER A 127 -4.29 -9.23 1.11
C SER A 127 -4.19 -7.70 1.16
N HIS A 128 -5.18 -7.10 1.81
CA HIS A 128 -5.17 -5.68 2.15
C HIS A 128 -3.98 -5.32 3.05
N ASN A 129 -3.69 -6.14 4.06
CA ASN A 129 -2.58 -5.95 5.00
C ASN A 129 -1.24 -5.86 4.29
N SER A 130 -0.99 -6.81 3.38
CA SER A 130 0.25 -6.83 2.61
C SER A 130 0.36 -5.62 1.67
N SER A 131 -0.76 -5.21 1.07
CA SER A 131 -0.81 -4.04 0.20
C SER A 131 -0.54 -2.74 0.97
N LYS A 132 -1.14 -2.57 2.15
CA LYS A 132 -0.87 -1.45 3.06
C LYS A 132 0.58 -1.48 3.55
N LEU A 133 1.08 -2.64 3.93
CA LEU A 133 2.46 -2.80 4.40
C LEU A 133 3.48 -2.42 3.32
N ARG A 134 3.24 -2.79 2.05
CA ARG A 134 4.09 -2.36 0.93
C ARG A 134 4.09 -0.83 0.75
N GLN A 135 2.95 -0.18 0.97
CA GLN A 135 2.86 1.28 0.90
C GLN A 135 3.65 1.93 2.05
N ASP A 136 3.50 1.40 3.26
CA ASP A 136 4.21 1.89 4.46
C ASP A 136 5.73 1.75 4.33
N LEU A 137 6.21 0.64 3.76
CA LEU A 137 7.63 0.31 3.63
C LEU A 137 8.26 0.82 2.32
N ARG A 138 7.52 1.58 1.51
CA ARG A 138 7.99 2.05 0.21
C ARG A 138 9.24 2.90 0.37
N GLY A 139 10.28 2.59 -0.41
CA GLY A 139 11.54 3.34 -0.43
C GLY A 139 12.53 2.96 0.67
N MET A 140 12.18 2.04 1.58
CA MET A 140 13.09 1.59 2.65
C MET A 140 14.06 0.47 2.23
N GLY A 141 14.01 0.02 0.98
CA GLY A 141 14.88 -1.05 0.49
C GLY A 141 14.63 -2.42 1.14
N ILE A 142 13.40 -2.68 1.60
CA ILE A 142 13.02 -3.95 2.23
C ILE A 142 13.05 -5.09 1.20
N GLY A 143 13.85 -6.12 1.48
CA GLY A 143 13.95 -7.32 0.63
C GLY A 143 12.77 -8.30 0.83
N PRO A 144 12.57 -9.29 -0.05
CA PRO A 144 11.45 -10.22 0.03
C PRO A 144 11.36 -11.00 1.35
N GLU A 145 12.49 -11.54 1.84
CA GLU A 145 12.52 -12.30 3.09
C GLU A 145 12.25 -11.42 4.32
N GLU A 146 12.77 -10.19 4.32
CA GLU A 146 12.50 -9.22 5.38
C GLU A 146 11.03 -8.81 5.36
N PHE A 147 10.46 -8.56 4.19
CA PHE A 147 9.03 -8.27 4.03
C PHE A 147 8.16 -9.41 4.59
N ARG A 148 8.49 -10.68 4.29
CA ARG A 148 7.79 -11.83 4.85
C ARG A 148 7.85 -11.87 6.37
N LYS A 149 9.02 -11.62 6.97
CA LYS A 149 9.17 -11.57 8.43
C LYS A 149 8.29 -10.48 9.05
N ILE A 150 8.30 -9.28 8.47
CA ILE A 150 7.47 -8.17 8.95
C ILE A 150 5.99 -8.53 8.83
N PHE A 151 5.57 -9.03 7.67
CA PHE A 151 4.19 -9.43 7.43
C PHE A 151 3.72 -10.49 8.43
N ARG A 152 4.50 -11.55 8.67
CA ARG A 152 4.16 -12.58 9.68
C ARG A 152 4.01 -12.00 11.08
N ALA A 153 4.83 -11.01 11.45
CA ALA A 153 4.81 -10.39 12.75
C ALA A 153 3.61 -9.45 12.96
N THR A 154 3.14 -8.77 11.90
CA THR A 154 2.08 -7.75 12.03
C THR A 154 0.70 -8.18 11.53
N ASP A 155 0.59 -9.17 10.63
CA ASP A 155 -0.65 -9.44 9.91
C ASP A 155 -1.85 -9.77 10.82
N GLN A 156 -1.65 -10.58 11.85
CA GLN A 156 -2.74 -10.91 12.79
C GLN A 156 -3.20 -9.68 13.58
N ILE A 157 -2.26 -8.83 14.00
CA ILE A 157 -2.54 -7.60 14.75
C ILE A 157 -3.27 -6.60 13.83
N ASP A 158 -2.77 -6.40 12.61
CA ASP A 158 -3.37 -5.54 11.59
C ASP A 158 -4.78 -5.99 11.19
N HIS A 159 -5.00 -7.31 11.14
CA HIS A 159 -6.30 -7.89 10.89
C HIS A 159 -7.29 -7.65 12.04
N GLN A 160 -6.85 -7.81 13.29
CA GLN A 160 -7.67 -7.53 14.47
C GLN A 160 -8.06 -6.04 14.55
N ILE A 161 -7.09 -5.14 14.31
CA ILE A 161 -7.34 -3.69 14.25
C ILE A 161 -8.44 -3.35 13.23
N GLN A 162 -8.50 -4.05 12.10
CA GLN A 162 -9.52 -3.82 11.08
C GLN A 162 -10.90 -4.34 11.46
N LEU A 163 -10.96 -5.59 11.92
CA LEU A 163 -12.21 -6.30 12.20
C LEU A 163 -13.01 -5.67 13.32
N GLU A 164 -12.33 -5.30 14.39
CA GLU A 164 -13.00 -4.85 15.59
C GLU A 164 -13.43 -3.38 15.47
N TYR A 165 -12.84 -2.57 14.56
CA TYR A 165 -12.84 -1.11 14.76
C TYR A 165 -13.02 -0.21 13.54
N GLY A 166 -13.02 -0.72 12.31
CA GLY A 166 -13.39 0.10 11.14
C GLY A 166 -12.67 1.44 11.01
N GLY A 167 -11.42 1.50 11.43
CA GLY A 167 -10.61 2.71 11.48
C GLY A 167 -10.29 3.20 12.89
N GLU A 168 -9.42 4.21 12.97
CA GLU A 168 -9.01 4.85 14.22
C GLU A 168 -10.12 5.71 14.86
N GLU A 169 -11.40 5.36 14.75
CA GLU A 169 -12.48 6.14 15.39
C GLU A 169 -13.41 5.28 16.26
N ALA A 170 -13.53 3.96 16.02
CA ALA A 170 -14.49 3.11 16.74
C ALA A 170 -13.94 2.32 17.94
N LEU A 171 -12.79 2.71 18.50
CA LEU A 171 -12.15 2.04 19.65
C LEU A 171 -12.42 2.76 20.96
N GLY A 172 -12.58 1.99 22.04
CA GLY A 172 -12.19 2.48 23.36
C GLY A 172 -10.69 2.79 23.36
N ALA A 173 -10.31 4.03 23.73
CA ALA A 173 -8.96 4.55 23.55
C ALA A 173 -7.84 3.61 24.06
N ARG A 174 -8.06 2.91 25.18
CA ARG A 174 -7.08 2.00 25.79
C ARG A 174 -6.76 0.78 24.94
N GLN A 175 -7.77 0.15 24.34
CA GLN A 175 -7.55 -1.09 23.57
C GLN A 175 -6.90 -0.78 22.23
N ARG A 176 -7.17 0.39 21.66
CA ARG A 176 -6.47 0.88 20.47
C ARG A 176 -4.99 1.01 20.75
N GLU A 177 -4.69 1.74 21.81
CA GLU A 177 -3.33 2.03 22.22
C GLU A 177 -2.56 0.72 22.51
N GLN A 178 -3.23 -0.30 23.05
CA GLN A 178 -2.64 -1.62 23.23
C GLN A 178 -2.28 -2.31 21.90
N LEU A 179 -3.22 -2.42 20.95
CA LEU A 179 -2.96 -3.07 19.66
C LEU A 179 -1.93 -2.29 18.82
N THR A 180 -1.99 -0.96 18.85
CA THR A 180 -0.98 -0.11 18.20
C THR A 180 0.39 -0.33 18.82
N ARG A 181 0.51 -0.37 20.16
CA ARG A 181 1.78 -0.67 20.84
C ARG A 181 2.31 -2.06 20.49
N GLN A 182 1.46 -3.07 20.43
CA GLN A 182 1.85 -4.43 20.04
C GLN A 182 2.39 -4.47 18.61
N ARG A 183 1.72 -3.79 17.69
CA ARG A 183 2.15 -3.66 16.30
C ARG A 183 3.50 -2.95 16.19
N ASP A 184 3.67 -1.85 16.93
CA ASP A 184 4.90 -1.06 16.94
C ASP A 184 6.09 -1.82 17.52
N GLN A 185 5.85 -2.58 18.60
CA GLN A 185 6.86 -3.47 19.16
C GLN A 185 7.26 -4.56 18.16
N ALA A 186 6.30 -5.24 17.55
CA ALA A 186 6.57 -6.28 16.54
C ALA A 186 7.37 -5.73 15.35
N LEU A 187 7.06 -4.51 14.89
CA LEU A 187 7.81 -3.85 13.84
C LEU A 187 9.24 -3.51 14.26
N SER A 188 9.41 -2.94 15.45
CA SER A 188 10.71 -2.58 16.00
C SER A 188 11.63 -3.79 16.18
N GLU A 189 11.09 -4.92 16.63
CA GLU A 189 11.82 -6.17 16.80
C GLU A 189 12.32 -6.74 15.47
N VAL A 190 11.50 -6.68 14.41
CA VAL A 190 11.89 -7.23 13.09
C VAL A 190 12.80 -6.29 12.31
N LEU A 191 12.54 -4.98 12.34
CA LEU A 191 13.30 -3.98 11.58
C LEU A 191 14.60 -3.55 12.29
N GLY A 192 14.65 -3.69 13.62
CA GLY A 192 15.64 -3.02 14.46
C GLY A 192 15.34 -1.53 14.65
N GLN A 193 15.95 -0.93 15.68
CA GLN A 193 15.62 0.43 16.11
C GLN A 193 15.84 1.50 15.02
N GLU A 194 16.93 1.40 14.25
CA GLU A 194 17.27 2.40 13.24
C GLU A 194 16.26 2.43 12.09
N ARG A 195 15.95 1.27 11.50
CA ARG A 195 14.96 1.17 10.42
C ARG A 195 13.54 1.45 10.91
N TYR A 196 13.22 1.08 12.15
CA TYR A 196 11.95 1.45 12.75
C TYR A 196 11.83 2.96 12.92
N ALA A 197 12.87 3.65 13.37
CA ALA A 197 12.87 5.12 13.44
C ALA A 197 12.67 5.77 12.05
N GLN A 198 13.32 5.22 11.01
CA GLN A 198 13.11 5.66 9.63
C GLN A 198 11.67 5.44 9.14
N LEU A 199 11.04 4.32 9.50
CA LEU A 199 9.64 4.05 9.19
C LEU A 199 8.70 5.06 9.87
N ILE A 200 8.98 5.43 11.12
CA ILE A 200 8.18 6.43 11.82
C ILE A 200 8.35 7.81 11.15
N LEU A 201 9.57 8.17 10.76
CA LEU A 201 9.83 9.40 10.03
C LEU A 201 9.14 9.42 8.66
N SER A 202 9.13 8.33 7.90
CA SER A 202 8.48 8.26 6.58
C SER A 202 6.95 8.45 6.64
N ARG A 203 6.35 8.23 7.81
CA ARG A 203 4.93 8.47 8.07
C ARG A 203 4.61 9.94 8.36
N ASP A 204 5.60 10.76 8.72
CA ASP A 204 5.42 12.19 8.96
C ASP A 204 5.13 12.93 7.63
N PRO A 205 4.01 13.67 7.51
CA PRO A 205 3.67 14.43 6.31
C PRO A 205 4.74 15.45 5.90
N MET A 206 5.38 16.12 6.87
CA MET A 206 6.42 17.13 6.61
C MET A 206 7.69 16.46 6.10
N TYR A 207 8.01 15.26 6.59
CA TYR A 207 9.14 14.47 6.09
C TYR A 207 8.90 14.01 4.65
N ARG A 208 7.70 13.51 4.33
CA ARG A 208 7.32 13.17 2.94
C ARG A 208 7.39 14.37 2.01
N GLN A 209 6.94 15.54 2.48
CA GLN A 209 7.03 16.79 1.73
C GLN A 209 8.50 17.15 1.44
N ALA A 210 9.38 17.03 2.44
CA ALA A 210 10.80 17.28 2.27
C ALA A 210 11.45 16.31 1.26
N GLN A 211 11.12 15.01 1.34
CA GLN A 211 11.59 14.01 0.37
C GLN A 211 11.16 14.35 -1.06
N LEU A 212 9.89 14.69 -1.27
CA LEU A 212 9.37 15.07 -2.59
C LEU A 212 10.08 16.31 -3.14
N MET A 213 10.32 17.32 -2.30
CA MET A 213 11.00 18.54 -2.72
C MET A 213 12.47 18.30 -3.10
N VAL A 214 13.18 17.47 -2.34
CA VAL A 214 14.56 17.06 -2.67
C VAL A 214 14.60 16.30 -3.99
N MET A 215 13.69 15.34 -4.18
CA MET A 215 13.58 14.58 -5.43
C MET A 215 13.27 15.50 -6.64
N GLN A 216 12.32 16.42 -6.50
CA GLN A 216 11.93 17.34 -7.58
C GLN A 216 13.02 18.36 -7.95
N SER A 217 13.87 18.74 -7.00
CA SER A 217 14.98 19.68 -7.22
C SER A 217 16.24 19.01 -7.74
N GLY A 218 16.32 17.67 -7.75
CA GLY A 218 17.54 16.94 -8.06
C GLY A 218 18.63 17.11 -6.99
N ALA A 219 18.27 17.58 -5.80
CA ALA A 219 19.21 17.72 -4.69
C ALA A 219 19.59 16.35 -4.12
N PRO A 220 20.75 16.22 -3.45
CA PRO A 220 21.14 14.97 -2.81
C PRO A 220 20.12 14.54 -1.74
N GLU A 221 19.87 13.24 -1.61
CA GLU A 221 18.96 12.68 -0.60
C GLU A 221 19.34 13.09 0.84
N THR A 222 20.62 13.34 1.09
CA THR A 222 21.12 13.88 2.37
C THR A 222 20.51 15.24 2.74
N SER A 223 19.91 15.97 1.80
CA SER A 223 19.21 17.23 2.05
C SER A 223 17.80 17.05 2.64
N THR A 224 17.25 15.82 2.65
CA THR A 224 15.90 15.56 3.18
C THR A 224 15.79 15.87 4.66
N GLN A 225 16.71 15.35 5.49
CA GLN A 225 16.65 15.57 6.94
C GLN A 225 16.80 17.05 7.31
N PRO A 226 17.80 17.80 6.78
CA PRO A 226 17.88 19.25 7.01
C PRO A 226 16.63 20.02 6.58
N LEU A 227 16.02 19.65 5.45
CA LEU A 227 14.82 20.31 4.96
C LEU A 227 13.60 20.02 5.84
N PHE A 228 13.46 18.78 6.33
CA PHE A 228 12.45 18.41 7.32
C PHE A 228 12.58 19.22 8.62
N GLU A 229 13.79 19.35 9.15
CA GLU A 229 14.03 20.15 10.36
C GLU A 229 13.72 21.64 10.12
N LEU A 230 14.06 22.19 8.95
CA LEU A 230 13.67 23.54 8.57
C LEU A 230 12.13 23.70 8.58
N TYR A 231 11.40 22.73 8.06
CA TYR A 231 9.93 22.75 8.05
C TYR A 231 9.36 22.77 9.47
N LYS A 232 9.86 21.88 10.34
CA LYS A 232 9.44 21.83 11.76
C LYS A 232 9.73 23.13 12.49
N GLN A 233 10.95 23.68 12.34
CA GLN A 233 11.34 24.93 12.99
C GLN A 233 10.54 26.13 12.50
N SER A 234 10.26 26.22 11.20
CA SER A 234 9.41 27.27 10.65
C SER A 234 7.97 27.17 11.18
N GLN A 235 7.40 25.97 11.25
CA GLN A 235 6.05 25.80 11.78
C GLN A 235 5.97 26.13 13.28
N ALA A 236 6.94 25.70 14.08
CA ALA A 236 7.03 26.03 15.50
C ALA A 236 7.09 27.56 15.72
N ARG A 237 7.93 28.27 14.95
CA ARG A 237 8.02 29.74 15.01
C ARG A 237 6.71 30.43 14.63
N ARG A 238 6.01 29.96 13.59
CA ARG A 238 4.69 30.51 13.20
C ARG A 238 3.67 30.32 14.32
N ASN A 239 3.60 29.12 14.90
CA ASN A 239 2.69 28.83 16.01
C ASN A 239 2.98 29.74 17.22
N GLN A 240 4.26 29.96 17.56
CA GLN A 240 4.66 30.87 18.63
C GLN A 240 4.22 32.32 18.37
N VAL A 241 4.43 32.85 17.17
CA VAL A 241 3.99 34.21 16.79
C VAL A 241 2.46 34.34 16.85
N GLN A 242 1.73 33.33 16.35
CA GLN A 242 0.27 33.34 16.37
C GLN A 242 -0.29 33.28 17.80
N ALA A 243 0.26 32.42 18.65
CA ALA A 243 -0.15 32.24 20.03
C ALA A 243 0.29 33.38 20.96
N ASN A 244 1.23 34.23 20.54
CA ASN A 244 1.71 35.32 21.37
C ASN A 244 0.64 36.42 21.52
N ALA A 245 0.11 36.57 22.74
CA ALA A 245 -0.92 37.57 23.05
C ALA A 245 -0.38 39.00 23.17
N THR A 246 0.94 39.19 23.32
CA THR A 246 1.54 40.52 23.48
C THR A 246 1.82 41.22 22.17
N MET A 247 1.71 40.51 21.04
CA MET A 247 1.93 41.08 19.71
C MET A 247 0.63 41.61 19.11
N THR A 248 0.70 42.81 18.52
CA THR A 248 -0.40 43.36 17.72
C THR A 248 -0.56 42.61 16.40
N ALA A 249 -1.68 42.80 15.71
CA ALA A 249 -1.94 42.17 14.41
C ALA A 249 -0.84 42.49 13.38
N ASP A 250 -0.42 43.75 13.30
CA ASP A 250 0.65 44.18 12.38
C ASP A 250 2.00 43.56 12.73
N GLN A 251 2.34 43.50 14.02
CA GLN A 251 3.58 42.86 14.48
C GLN A 251 3.59 41.36 14.15
N LYS A 252 2.45 40.67 14.33
CA LYS A 252 2.31 39.26 13.93
C LYS A 252 2.51 39.11 12.43
N GLN A 253 1.91 39.97 11.63
CA GLN A 253 2.03 39.92 10.17
C GLN A 253 3.48 40.13 9.72
N SER A 254 4.17 41.14 10.25
CA SER A 254 5.59 41.38 9.92
C SER A 254 6.48 40.19 10.33
N ALA A 255 6.26 39.61 11.51
CA ALA A 255 7.03 38.45 11.97
C ALA A 255 6.78 37.21 11.08
N LEU A 256 5.53 36.97 10.65
CA LEU A 256 5.20 35.87 9.74
C LEU A 256 5.85 36.05 8.36
N ILE A 257 5.90 37.29 7.85
CA ILE A 257 6.61 37.60 6.59
C ILE A 257 8.10 37.28 6.73
N GLN A 258 8.74 37.68 7.83
CA GLN A 258 10.15 37.40 8.08
C GLN A 258 10.43 35.89 8.14
N ILE A 259 9.59 35.14 8.86
CA ILE A 259 9.71 33.67 8.95
C ILE A 259 9.62 33.04 7.54
N ASN A 260 8.72 33.53 6.69
CA ASN A 260 8.57 33.03 5.33
C ASN A 260 9.78 33.35 4.45
N GLN A 261 10.35 34.55 4.56
CA GLN A 261 11.56 34.93 3.83
C GLN A 261 12.77 34.10 4.25
N ASP A 262 12.98 33.92 5.56
CA ASP A 262 14.07 33.11 6.09
C ASP A 262 13.93 31.65 5.65
N HIS A 263 12.72 31.10 5.69
CA HIS A 263 12.41 29.76 5.22
C HIS A 263 12.75 29.56 3.74
N GLN A 264 12.32 30.49 2.88
CA GLN A 264 12.61 30.41 1.44
C GLN A 264 14.11 30.49 1.15
N ARG A 265 14.84 31.35 1.87
CA ARG A 265 16.30 31.47 1.73
C ARG A 265 17.02 30.18 2.10
N GLU A 266 16.71 29.59 3.26
CA GLU A 266 17.34 28.35 3.69
C GLU A 266 16.92 27.16 2.83
N GLN A 267 15.66 27.09 2.40
CA GLN A 267 15.21 26.05 1.46
C GLN A 267 16.01 26.10 0.16
N ARG A 268 16.19 27.29 -0.44
CA ARG A 268 17.01 27.43 -1.67
C ARG A 268 18.46 26.99 -1.44
N ARG A 269 19.02 27.29 -0.27
CA ARG A 269 20.38 26.88 0.10
C ARG A 269 20.51 25.36 0.20
N LEU A 270 19.54 24.69 0.83
CA LEU A 270 19.54 23.23 1.04
C LEU A 270 19.31 22.44 -0.25
N LEU A 271 18.58 23.03 -1.20
CA LEU A 271 18.23 22.41 -2.49
C LEU A 271 19.19 22.81 -3.62
N ALA A 272 20.18 23.67 -3.35
CA ALA A 272 21.15 24.05 -4.36
C ALA A 272 21.94 22.82 -4.83
N PRO A 273 22.11 22.60 -6.15
CA PRO A 273 22.92 21.50 -6.64
C PRO A 273 24.36 21.64 -6.13
N LYS A 274 24.99 20.54 -5.72
CA LYS A 274 26.42 20.55 -5.40
C LYS A 274 27.20 20.97 -6.65
N PRO A 275 28.22 21.84 -6.54
CA PRO A 275 29.08 22.13 -7.68
C PRO A 275 29.72 20.82 -8.15
N THR A 276 29.50 20.48 -9.42
CA THR A 276 30.25 19.44 -10.12
C THR A 276 31.73 19.81 -10.03
N SER A 277 32.51 19.06 -9.26
CA SER A 277 33.95 19.23 -9.26
C SER A 277 34.50 18.85 -10.64
N PRO A 278 35.40 19.66 -11.21
CA PRO A 278 35.99 19.43 -12.54
C PRO A 278 36.88 18.18 -12.57
#